data_AF-A0A2S1QAY8-F1
#
_entry.id   AF-A0A2S1QAY8-F1
#
_cell.length_a   1.000
_cell.length_b   1.000
_cell.length_c   1.000
_cell.angle_alpha   90.00
_cell.angle_beta   90.00
_cell.angle_gamma   90.00
#
_symmetry.space_group_name_H-M   'P 1'
#
loop_
_entity.id
_entity.type
_entity.pdbx_description
1 polymer ?
#
loop_
_entity_poly.entity_id
_entity_poly.type
_entity_poly.pdbx_seq_one_letter_code
_entity_poly.pdbx_strand_id
1 'polypeptide(L)'
;MSTNKTQGRTRAQESSSAIERMYITMRHLFNRGFYKPMGVSGETLRESLLILRPEIYGTIAEEKVELDGLLYVIDRLPEGIEQCRFINLTSDEGYKNSHFEPIIPAKRRRNCYRIDEEQMNIEITRGRSEIYDILTHVTFLFIESHKIMKRVLINDEGAVIRDWEKLEKAVLNNEELDQNSWEIATTHTANILGRTFAEVRAIAPLFNTRSNNKRFFELIYWLGKLAIAEVLKEEKRTVTFSPVLRERLGHHIHGEIWANDIKATLKKNNLLGRPLHIISANMHSVMNTLYAPLALKSELKKKSKLEVYEMLSNSGNGALRAKVEKVALQNGMIYLPDDSGTNINVQIFDMCKLPVAENDFCSNDLKKEQQPVIIVMDYAFGEQAYETMEELLKPYEEGEEKTYLDVDSVSIMGKAGILEGGKGDLMIPSAHLFEGTADNYPFENELTKEDFEGHGLEVFEGAMVSVLGTSLQNRDILKFFHDSTWSVIGLEMEGAHYQKAIQAAAKLRKSIQEDVKVRYAYYASDNPLETGSTLASGGLGTTGVKPTYLITEKILHQLFTTNK
;
A
#
# COMPACT_ATOMS: atom_id res chain seq x y z
N MET A 1 -8.38 -2.61 50.58
CA MET A 1 -9.57 -2.64 49.72
C MET A 1 -9.31 -1.72 48.55
N SER A 2 -8.92 -2.26 47.40
CA SER A 2 -8.80 -1.47 46.17
C SER A 2 -10.20 -1.14 45.69
N THR A 3 -10.53 0.15 45.67
CA THR A 3 -11.69 0.66 44.95
C THR A 3 -11.53 0.28 43.47
N ASN A 4 -12.21 -0.79 43.05
CA ASN A 4 -12.41 -1.11 41.65
C ASN A 4 -13.09 0.08 41.00
N LYS A 5 -12.32 0.94 40.34
CA LYS A 5 -12.88 1.89 39.39
C LYS A 5 -13.48 1.06 38.26
N THR A 6 -14.80 0.98 38.22
CA THR A 6 -15.56 0.81 36.98
C THR A 6 -15.30 2.04 36.10
N GLN A 7 -14.08 2.15 35.58
CA GLN A 7 -13.68 3.19 34.65
C GLN A 7 -14.12 2.71 33.26
N GLY A 8 -14.89 3.53 32.55
CA GLY A 8 -15.26 3.24 31.16
C GLY A 8 -14.03 2.97 30.28
N ARG A 9 -14.24 2.34 29.13
CA ARG A 9 -13.15 2.07 28.17
C ARG A 9 -12.51 3.39 27.73
N THR A 10 -11.19 3.39 27.60
CA THR A 10 -10.47 4.51 26.98
C THR A 10 -10.73 4.54 25.47
N ARG A 11 -10.54 5.69 24.82
CA ARG A 11 -10.70 5.81 23.35
C ARG A 11 -9.77 4.87 22.57
N ALA A 12 -8.54 4.65 23.05
CA ALA A 12 -7.62 3.67 22.47
C ALA A 12 -8.17 2.24 22.57
N GLN A 13 -8.76 1.86 23.70
CA GLN A 13 -9.40 0.54 23.86
C GLN A 13 -10.65 0.39 22.98
N GLU A 14 -11.46 1.44 22.83
CA GLU A 14 -12.58 1.44 21.89
C GLU A 14 -12.12 1.27 20.45
N SER A 15 -11.04 1.96 20.07
CA SER A 15 -10.42 1.92 18.73
C SER A 15 -9.86 0.53 18.43
N SER A 16 -9.05 -0.03 19.34
CA SER A 16 -8.50 -1.38 19.21
C SER A 16 -9.61 -2.43 19.06
N SER A 17 -10.66 -2.33 19.90
CA SER A 17 -11.82 -3.22 19.80
C SER A 17 -12.62 -3.03 18.50
N ALA A 18 -12.68 -1.82 17.95
CA ALA A 18 -13.33 -1.56 16.67
C ALA A 18 -12.53 -2.16 15.51
N ILE A 19 -11.20 -2.01 15.50
CA ILE A 19 -10.32 -2.62 14.48
C ILE A 19 -10.46 -4.14 14.51
N GLU A 20 -10.41 -4.76 15.70
CA GLU A 20 -10.59 -6.21 15.86
C GLU A 20 -11.96 -6.67 15.34
N ARG A 21 -13.04 -5.98 15.72
CA ARG A 21 -14.39 -6.28 15.22
C ARG A 21 -14.47 -6.16 13.70
N MET A 22 -13.88 -5.13 13.12
CA MET A 22 -13.84 -4.94 11.67
C MET A 22 -13.13 -6.12 10.99
N TYR A 23 -11.95 -6.49 11.47
CA TYR A 23 -11.17 -7.60 10.92
C TYR A 23 -11.92 -8.93 10.97
N ILE A 24 -12.47 -9.30 12.14
CA ILE A 24 -13.26 -10.52 12.31
C ILE A 24 -14.49 -10.51 11.39
N THR A 25 -15.18 -9.36 11.31
CA THR A 25 -16.37 -9.20 10.47
C THR A 25 -16.02 -9.36 9.00
N MET A 26 -14.99 -8.67 8.49
CA MET A 26 -14.57 -8.77 7.09
C MET A 26 -14.22 -10.21 6.72
N ARG A 27 -13.51 -10.94 7.59
CA ARG A 27 -13.22 -12.36 7.39
C ARG A 27 -14.48 -13.22 7.35
N HIS A 28 -15.45 -12.94 8.24
CA HIS A 28 -16.73 -13.64 8.22
C HIS A 28 -17.53 -13.37 6.93
N LEU A 29 -17.58 -12.12 6.48
CA LEU A 29 -18.28 -11.71 5.25
C LEU A 29 -17.64 -12.32 4.01
N PHE A 30 -16.30 -12.36 3.97
CA PHE A 30 -15.56 -13.06 2.94
C PHE A 30 -15.97 -14.54 2.86
N ASN A 31 -15.95 -15.26 3.98
CA ASN A 31 -16.35 -16.67 4.02
C ASN A 31 -17.81 -16.87 3.58
N ARG A 32 -18.70 -15.97 4.00
CA ARG A 32 -20.12 -15.96 3.62
C ARG A 32 -20.33 -15.76 2.11
N GLY A 33 -19.43 -15.07 1.43
CA GLY A 33 -19.46 -14.86 -0.03
C GLY A 33 -20.26 -13.65 -0.50
N PHE A 34 -20.99 -12.96 0.39
CA PHE A 34 -21.61 -11.68 0.08
C PHE A 34 -22.06 -10.94 1.34
N TYR A 35 -22.30 -9.63 1.20
CA TYR A 35 -23.01 -8.84 2.20
C TYR A 35 -23.71 -7.62 1.58
N LYS A 36 -24.64 -7.03 2.35
CA LYS A 36 -25.33 -5.80 2.01
C LYS A 36 -24.78 -4.69 2.88
N PRO A 37 -23.99 -3.75 2.33
CA PRO A 37 -23.23 -2.79 3.12
C PRO A 37 -24.08 -1.88 4.01
N MET A 38 -25.29 -1.52 3.56
CA MET A 38 -26.27 -0.74 4.36
C MET A 38 -27.35 -1.60 5.01
N GLY A 39 -27.27 -2.93 4.86
CA GLY A 39 -28.14 -3.88 5.56
C GLY A 39 -27.54 -4.36 6.89
N VAL A 40 -28.21 -5.34 7.51
CA VAL A 40 -27.79 -5.97 8.78
C VAL A 40 -26.39 -6.60 8.66
N SER A 41 -26.07 -7.22 7.51
CA SER A 41 -24.75 -7.85 7.33
C SER A 41 -23.58 -6.88 7.23
N GLY A 42 -23.83 -5.59 6.94
CA GLY A 42 -22.79 -4.55 6.95
C GLY A 42 -22.75 -3.71 8.23
N GLU A 43 -23.69 -3.92 9.17
CA GLU A 43 -23.88 -3.06 10.34
C GLU A 43 -22.64 -2.95 11.22
N THR A 44 -22.05 -4.09 11.58
CA THR A 44 -20.83 -4.13 12.41
C THR A 44 -19.66 -3.37 11.77
N LEU A 45 -19.51 -3.40 10.44
CA LEU A 45 -18.46 -2.64 9.75
C LEU A 45 -18.71 -1.13 9.87
N ARG A 46 -19.96 -0.69 9.62
CA ARG A 46 -20.32 0.73 9.70
C ARG A 46 -20.13 1.27 11.12
N GLU A 47 -20.68 0.57 12.11
CA GLU A 47 -20.57 0.99 13.52
C GLU A 47 -19.12 1.02 13.99
N SER A 48 -18.34 0.00 13.65
CA SER A 48 -16.94 -0.05 14.05
C SER A 48 -16.14 1.07 13.39
N LEU A 49 -16.38 1.37 12.11
CA LEU A 49 -15.72 2.50 11.43
C LEU A 49 -16.10 3.86 12.04
N LEU A 50 -17.37 4.05 12.43
CA LEU A 50 -17.87 5.27 13.08
C LEU A 50 -17.38 5.43 14.54
N ILE A 51 -17.14 4.33 15.24
CA ILE A 51 -16.50 4.31 16.57
C ILE A 51 -15.02 4.66 16.42
N LEU A 52 -14.36 4.02 15.46
CA LEU A 52 -12.93 4.14 15.20
C LEU A 52 -12.55 5.56 14.76
N ARG A 53 -13.36 6.19 13.90
CA ARG A 53 -13.09 7.53 13.33
C ARG A 53 -11.63 7.66 12.85
N PRO A 54 -11.22 6.86 11.85
CA PRO A 54 -9.85 6.92 11.36
C PRO A 54 -9.46 8.35 10.97
N GLU A 55 -8.21 8.73 11.23
CA GLU A 55 -7.73 10.09 10.98
C GLU A 55 -7.91 10.47 9.51
N ILE A 56 -7.70 9.53 8.58
CA ILE A 56 -7.87 9.74 7.14
C ILE A 56 -9.32 9.95 6.69
N TYR A 57 -10.30 9.59 7.53
CA TYR A 57 -11.72 9.76 7.25
C TYR A 57 -12.34 10.90 8.06
N GLY A 58 -11.52 11.75 8.67
CA GLY A 58 -11.90 13.04 9.25
C GLY A 58 -13.27 13.05 9.92
N THR A 59 -14.24 13.69 9.26
CA THR A 59 -15.58 13.95 9.77
C THR A 59 -16.59 12.85 9.42
N ILE A 60 -16.15 11.61 9.22
CA ILE A 60 -17.04 10.47 8.92
C ILE A 60 -18.15 10.29 9.97
N ALA A 61 -17.89 10.61 11.23
CA ALA A 61 -18.89 10.51 12.30
C ALA A 61 -19.83 11.73 12.41
N GLU A 62 -19.61 12.80 11.62
CA GLU A 62 -20.46 13.98 11.59
C GLU A 62 -21.57 13.86 10.53
N GLU A 63 -22.58 14.74 10.60
CA GLU A 63 -23.67 14.80 9.62
C GLU A 63 -23.27 15.43 8.28
N LYS A 64 -22.17 16.20 8.24
CA LYS A 64 -21.62 16.74 6.99
C LYS A 64 -20.83 15.65 6.27
N VAL A 65 -20.75 15.76 4.94
CA VAL A 65 -20.01 14.81 4.12
C VAL A 65 -18.51 15.02 4.31
N GLU A 66 -17.75 13.94 4.43
CA GLU A 66 -16.29 13.97 4.50
C GLU A 66 -15.68 14.12 3.09
N LEU A 67 -14.93 15.20 2.85
CA LEU A 67 -14.42 15.55 1.53
C LEU A 67 -13.02 14.99 1.25
N ASP A 68 -12.08 15.13 2.20
CA ASP A 68 -10.70 14.69 2.04
C ASP A 68 -10.63 13.16 2.04
N GLY A 69 -11.40 12.52 2.93
CA GLY A 69 -11.58 11.07 2.94
C GLY A 69 -12.19 10.55 1.63
N LEU A 70 -13.13 11.28 1.02
CA LEU A 70 -13.72 10.92 -0.26
C LEU A 70 -12.69 10.98 -1.40
N LEU A 71 -11.87 12.02 -1.44
CA LEU A 71 -10.77 12.11 -2.41
C LEU A 71 -9.79 10.95 -2.25
N TYR A 72 -9.39 10.66 -1.01
CA TYR A 72 -8.49 9.55 -0.68
C TYR A 72 -9.02 8.19 -1.17
N VAL A 73 -10.33 7.96 -0.98
CA VAL A 73 -11.01 6.70 -1.32
C VAL A 73 -11.19 6.55 -2.83
N ILE A 74 -11.62 7.60 -3.54
CA ILE A 74 -11.86 7.52 -5.00
C ILE A 74 -10.57 7.34 -5.78
N ASP A 75 -9.45 7.86 -5.29
CA ASP A 75 -8.12 7.59 -5.86
C ASP A 75 -7.70 6.10 -5.77
N ARG A 76 -8.34 5.32 -4.89
CA ARG A 76 -8.02 3.92 -4.60
C ARG A 76 -9.07 2.93 -5.07
N LEU A 77 -10.21 3.39 -5.58
CA LEU A 77 -11.27 2.56 -6.14
C LEU A 77 -11.37 2.81 -7.66
N PRO A 78 -11.92 1.87 -8.44
CA PRO A 78 -12.09 2.07 -9.87
C PRO A 78 -13.09 3.19 -10.17
N GLU A 79 -12.82 3.97 -11.21
CA GLU A 79 -13.74 4.99 -11.71
C GLU A 79 -15.09 4.38 -12.08
N GLY A 80 -16.19 5.06 -11.72
CA GLY A 80 -17.55 4.60 -11.96
C GLY A 80 -18.12 3.72 -10.85
N ILE A 81 -17.33 3.28 -9.86
CA ILE A 81 -17.82 2.42 -8.76
C ILE A 81 -19.02 3.02 -8.02
N GLU A 82 -19.11 4.34 -7.92
CA GLU A 82 -20.20 5.08 -7.30
C GLU A 82 -21.55 4.90 -8.00
N GLN A 83 -21.52 4.44 -9.26
CA GLN A 83 -22.69 4.19 -10.11
C GLN A 83 -23.12 2.73 -10.03
N CYS A 84 -22.35 1.87 -9.36
CA CYS A 84 -22.62 0.44 -9.27
C CYS A 84 -23.44 0.07 -8.04
N ARG A 85 -24.41 -0.82 -8.26
CA ARG A 85 -25.15 -1.51 -7.19
C ARG A 85 -24.51 -2.83 -6.81
N PHE A 86 -23.77 -3.44 -7.72
CA PHE A 86 -23.09 -4.71 -7.53
C PHE A 86 -21.58 -4.51 -7.61
N ILE A 87 -20.88 -4.79 -6.50
CA ILE A 87 -19.43 -4.75 -6.44
C ILE A 87 -18.94 -6.18 -6.19
N ASN A 88 -18.27 -6.78 -7.17
CA ASN A 88 -17.85 -8.17 -7.12
C ASN A 88 -16.34 -8.24 -6.99
N LEU A 89 -15.86 -8.87 -5.91
CA LEU A 89 -14.45 -9.15 -5.72
C LEU A 89 -14.18 -10.55 -6.29
N THR A 90 -13.28 -10.63 -7.27
CA THR A 90 -13.01 -11.85 -8.04
C THR A 90 -11.52 -12.18 -8.02
N SER A 91 -11.15 -13.41 -8.38
CA SER A 91 -9.77 -13.69 -8.83
C SER A 91 -9.60 -13.30 -10.30
N ASP A 92 -8.41 -13.53 -10.88
CA ASP A 92 -8.27 -13.56 -12.35
C ASP A 92 -9.13 -14.72 -12.90
N GLU A 93 -10.27 -14.32 -13.47
CA GLU A 93 -11.28 -15.18 -14.08
C GLU A 93 -11.33 -14.98 -15.61
N GLY A 94 -10.30 -14.36 -16.20
CA GLY A 94 -10.14 -14.25 -17.66
C GLY A 94 -10.86 -13.07 -18.32
N TYR A 95 -11.31 -12.07 -17.55
CA TYR A 95 -11.95 -10.86 -18.11
C TYR A 95 -11.06 -10.11 -19.10
N LYS A 96 -9.74 -10.14 -18.90
CA LYS A 96 -8.72 -9.61 -19.81
C LYS A 96 -8.75 -10.20 -21.24
N ASN A 97 -9.35 -11.38 -21.41
CA ASN A 97 -9.48 -12.05 -22.70
C ASN A 97 -10.79 -11.72 -23.42
N SER A 98 -11.58 -10.78 -22.88
CA SER A 98 -12.86 -10.32 -23.42
C SER A 98 -12.76 -8.87 -23.92
N HIS A 99 -13.90 -8.28 -24.25
CA HIS A 99 -14.04 -6.88 -24.70
C HIS A 99 -13.98 -5.85 -23.56
N PHE A 100 -13.83 -6.28 -22.30
CA PHE A 100 -13.81 -5.38 -21.15
C PHE A 100 -12.46 -4.69 -21.03
N GLU A 101 -12.46 -3.36 -21.07
CA GLU A 101 -11.26 -2.55 -20.85
C GLU A 101 -10.93 -2.50 -19.35
N PRO A 102 -9.65 -2.73 -18.96
CA PRO A 102 -9.25 -2.67 -17.55
C PRO A 102 -9.24 -1.23 -17.03
N ILE A 103 -9.93 -1.01 -15.91
CA ILE A 103 -9.92 0.23 -15.12
C ILE A 103 -8.92 0.05 -13.98
N ILE A 104 -7.84 0.84 -13.99
CA ILE A 104 -6.81 0.79 -12.95
C ILE A 104 -6.94 2.01 -12.03
N PRO A 105 -7.17 1.85 -10.71
CA PRO A 105 -7.22 2.97 -9.78
C PRO A 105 -5.91 3.78 -9.76
N ALA A 106 -5.99 5.10 -9.58
CA ALA A 106 -4.84 6.00 -9.62
C ALA A 106 -3.75 5.69 -8.57
N LYS A 107 -4.13 5.18 -7.39
CA LYS A 107 -3.23 4.90 -6.26
C LYS A 107 -3.21 3.42 -5.85
N ARG A 108 -3.79 2.51 -6.63
CA ARG A 108 -3.77 1.05 -6.41
C ARG A 108 -3.62 0.32 -7.75
N ARG A 109 -2.61 -0.54 -7.85
CA ARG A 109 -2.31 -1.30 -9.06
C ARG A 109 -3.07 -2.63 -9.07
N ARG A 110 -4.31 -2.60 -9.55
CA ARG A 110 -5.13 -3.81 -9.77
C ARG A 110 -6.09 -3.59 -10.93
N ASN A 111 -6.46 -4.68 -11.59
CA ASN A 111 -7.44 -4.65 -12.67
C ASN A 111 -8.85 -4.57 -12.08
N CYS A 112 -9.67 -3.70 -12.64
CA CYS A 112 -11.10 -3.66 -12.38
C CYS A 112 -11.83 -3.63 -13.72
N TYR A 113 -13.03 -4.19 -13.78
CA TYR A 113 -13.79 -4.31 -15.01
C TYR A 113 -15.22 -3.84 -14.77
N ARG A 114 -15.66 -2.86 -15.56
CA ARG A 114 -17.08 -2.48 -15.62
C ARG A 114 -17.80 -3.51 -16.49
N ILE A 115 -18.70 -4.29 -15.90
CA ILE A 115 -19.40 -5.37 -16.60
C ILE A 115 -20.63 -4.85 -17.34
N ASP A 116 -21.38 -3.97 -16.67
CA ASP A 116 -22.57 -3.30 -17.22
C ASP A 116 -22.81 -1.97 -16.48
N GLU A 117 -23.97 -1.35 -16.65
CA GLU A 117 -24.33 -0.08 -16.00
C GLU A 117 -24.40 -0.15 -14.47
N GLU A 118 -24.53 -1.32 -13.85
CA GLU A 118 -24.72 -1.47 -12.40
C GLU A 118 -23.63 -2.31 -11.70
N GLN A 119 -22.74 -2.97 -12.45
CA GLN A 119 -21.77 -3.92 -11.89
C GLN A 119 -20.30 -3.55 -12.14
N MET A 120 -19.53 -3.53 -11.04
CA MET A 120 -18.07 -3.41 -11.04
C MET A 120 -17.43 -4.69 -10.51
N ASN A 121 -16.50 -5.26 -11.27
CA ASN A 121 -15.64 -6.35 -10.81
C ASN A 121 -14.27 -5.80 -10.42
N ILE A 122 -13.74 -6.23 -9.27
CA ILE A 122 -12.42 -5.88 -8.77
C ILE A 122 -11.61 -7.17 -8.62
N GLU A 123 -10.54 -7.29 -9.38
CA GLU A 123 -9.65 -8.45 -9.35
C GLU A 123 -8.70 -8.36 -8.16
N ILE A 124 -8.71 -9.39 -7.31
CA ILE A 124 -7.88 -9.51 -6.12
C ILE A 124 -6.68 -10.39 -6.41
N THR A 125 -5.49 -9.86 -6.16
CA THR A 125 -4.21 -10.54 -6.43
C THR A 125 -3.22 -10.46 -5.26
N ARG A 126 -3.51 -9.64 -4.23
CA ARG A 126 -2.55 -9.29 -3.16
C ARG A 126 -3.00 -9.72 -1.77
N GLY A 127 -3.59 -10.91 -1.65
CA GLY A 127 -3.98 -11.49 -0.36
C GLY A 127 -5.16 -10.77 0.32
N ARG A 128 -5.35 -11.01 1.63
CA ARG A 128 -6.53 -10.51 2.36
C ARG A 128 -6.44 -9.01 2.66
N SER A 129 -5.24 -8.46 2.82
CA SER A 129 -5.07 -7.02 3.09
C SER A 129 -5.71 -6.14 2.00
N GLU A 130 -5.65 -6.57 0.73
CA GLU A 130 -6.32 -5.87 -0.37
C GLU A 130 -7.85 -5.89 -0.22
N ILE A 131 -8.42 -7.03 0.16
CA ILE A 131 -9.85 -7.15 0.43
C ILE A 131 -10.24 -6.21 1.58
N TYR A 132 -9.48 -6.20 2.67
CA TYR A 132 -9.79 -5.35 3.84
C TYR A 132 -9.71 -3.86 3.51
N ASP A 133 -8.73 -3.43 2.70
CA ASP A 133 -8.63 -2.04 2.20
C ASP A 133 -9.89 -1.67 1.39
N ILE A 134 -10.29 -2.53 0.44
CA ILE A 134 -11.50 -2.32 -0.39
C ILE A 134 -12.76 -2.25 0.48
N LEU A 135 -12.96 -3.21 1.39
CA LEU A 135 -14.15 -3.24 2.23
C LEU A 135 -14.24 -2.02 3.15
N THR A 136 -13.12 -1.52 3.64
CA THR A 136 -13.07 -0.29 4.44
C THR A 136 -13.50 0.92 3.59
N HIS A 137 -12.94 1.08 2.40
CA HIS A 137 -13.27 2.18 1.48
C HIS A 137 -14.73 2.15 1.01
N VAL A 138 -15.22 0.95 0.69
CA VAL A 138 -16.60 0.74 0.28
C VAL A 138 -17.57 1.03 1.44
N THR A 139 -17.22 0.64 2.67
CA THR A 139 -18.00 1.00 3.87
C THR A 139 -18.06 2.51 4.06
N PHE A 140 -16.93 3.21 3.89
CA PHE A 140 -16.89 4.68 3.91
C PHE A 140 -17.82 5.29 2.85
N LEU A 141 -17.71 4.87 1.58
CA LEU A 141 -18.55 5.40 0.50
C LEU A 141 -20.05 5.22 0.79
N PHE A 142 -20.44 4.07 1.32
CA PHE A 142 -21.85 3.83 1.60
C PHE A 142 -22.39 4.64 2.78
N ILE A 143 -21.59 4.87 3.82
CA ILE A 143 -21.92 5.81 4.90
C ILE A 143 -22.14 7.21 4.31
N GLU A 144 -21.19 7.73 3.54
CA GLU A 144 -21.29 9.07 2.95
C GLU A 144 -22.47 9.19 1.97
N SER A 145 -22.75 8.14 1.18
CA SER A 145 -23.92 8.10 0.29
C SER A 145 -25.24 8.27 1.04
N HIS A 146 -25.35 7.67 2.24
CA HIS A 146 -26.54 7.79 3.08
C HIS A 146 -26.62 9.14 3.79
N LYS A 147 -25.50 9.82 4.06
CA LYS A 147 -25.52 11.22 4.51
C LYS A 147 -26.06 12.15 3.44
N ILE A 148 -25.64 11.98 2.19
CA ILE A 148 -26.16 12.75 1.04
C ILE A 148 -27.67 12.54 0.93
N MET A 149 -28.13 11.28 0.91
CA MET A 149 -29.55 10.96 0.82
C MET A 149 -30.37 11.56 1.96
N LYS A 150 -29.91 11.47 3.22
CA LYS A 150 -30.59 12.07 4.38
C LYS A 150 -30.75 13.59 4.29
N ARG A 151 -29.82 14.29 3.61
CA ARG A 151 -29.91 15.73 3.40
C ARG A 151 -30.80 16.12 2.22
N VAL A 152 -30.97 15.20 1.28
CA VAL A 152 -31.70 15.43 0.02
C VAL A 152 -33.18 15.08 0.13
N LEU A 153 -33.48 13.95 0.78
CA LEU A 153 -34.83 13.40 0.86
C LEU A 153 -35.67 14.15 1.90
N ILE A 154 -36.86 14.61 1.51
CA ILE A 154 -37.80 15.35 2.36
C ILE A 154 -38.76 14.38 3.06
N ASN A 155 -39.19 13.32 2.36
CA ASN A 155 -40.19 12.38 2.85
C ASN A 155 -40.07 11.00 2.18
N ASP A 156 -40.83 10.03 2.68
CA ASP A 156 -40.83 8.65 2.19
C ASP A 156 -41.55 8.49 0.85
N GLU A 157 -42.27 9.53 0.37
CA GLU A 157 -42.86 9.55 -0.97
C GLU A 157 -41.87 9.91 -2.08
N GLY A 158 -40.62 10.27 -1.72
CA GLY A 158 -39.55 10.56 -2.68
C GLY A 158 -39.40 12.03 -3.07
N ALA A 159 -40.01 12.96 -2.35
CA ALA A 159 -39.77 14.39 -2.56
C ALA A 159 -38.34 14.75 -2.15
N VAL A 160 -37.68 15.58 -2.97
CA VAL A 160 -36.29 16.02 -2.77
C VAL A 160 -36.19 17.53 -2.64
N ILE A 161 -35.11 18.02 -2.02
CA ILE A 161 -34.83 19.45 -1.96
C ILE A 161 -34.48 20.02 -3.35
N ARG A 162 -34.77 21.30 -3.55
CA ARG A 162 -34.46 22.03 -4.79
C ARG A 162 -32.98 21.95 -5.19
N ASP A 163 -32.06 21.97 -4.23
CA ASP A 163 -30.62 21.89 -4.52
C ASP A 163 -30.25 20.57 -5.23
N TRP A 164 -30.96 19.47 -4.93
CA TRP A 164 -30.76 18.19 -5.60
C TRP A 164 -31.18 18.22 -7.06
N GLU A 165 -32.34 18.81 -7.37
CA GLU A 165 -32.82 18.97 -8.75
C GLU A 165 -31.84 19.80 -9.59
N LYS A 166 -31.17 20.78 -8.95
CA LYS A 166 -30.14 21.61 -9.61
C LYS A 166 -28.87 20.83 -9.89
N LEU A 167 -28.40 20.03 -8.94
CA LEU A 167 -27.27 19.12 -9.14
C LEU A 167 -27.57 18.10 -10.24
N GLU A 168 -28.73 17.45 -10.17
CA GLU A 168 -29.17 16.48 -11.18
C GLU A 168 -29.18 17.10 -12.58
N LYS A 169 -29.76 18.29 -12.74
CA LYS A 169 -29.76 18.98 -14.03
C LYS A 169 -28.35 19.30 -14.54
N ALA A 170 -27.43 19.69 -13.65
CA ALA A 170 -26.05 20.01 -14.03
C ALA A 170 -25.27 18.76 -14.48
N VAL A 171 -25.53 17.62 -13.82
CA VAL A 171 -24.90 16.32 -14.12
C VAL A 171 -25.47 15.68 -15.38
N LEU A 172 -26.80 15.67 -15.56
CA LEU A 172 -27.46 15.04 -16.71
C LEU A 172 -27.36 15.87 -18.01
N ASN A 173 -26.89 17.12 -17.95
CA ASN A 173 -26.57 17.87 -19.15
C ASN A 173 -25.26 17.36 -19.77
N ASN A 174 -25.26 17.04 -21.06
CA ASN A 174 -24.09 16.53 -21.77
C ASN A 174 -23.03 17.61 -22.09
N GLU A 175 -23.35 18.90 -21.90
CA GLU A 175 -22.41 20.01 -22.14
C GLU A 175 -21.45 20.20 -20.96
N GLU A 176 -20.16 20.45 -21.19
CA GLU A 176 -19.22 20.83 -20.13
C GLU A 176 -19.72 22.05 -19.34
N LEU A 177 -19.42 22.10 -18.03
CA LEU A 177 -19.78 23.28 -17.24
C LEU A 177 -18.82 24.42 -17.55
N ASP A 178 -19.36 25.54 -18.03
CA ASP A 178 -18.65 26.81 -18.01
C ASP A 178 -18.45 27.30 -16.57
N GLN A 179 -17.62 28.34 -16.38
CA GLN A 179 -17.28 28.81 -15.03
C GLN A 179 -18.52 29.20 -14.22
N ASN A 180 -19.49 29.87 -14.83
CA ASN A 180 -20.72 30.30 -14.14
C ASN A 180 -21.57 29.10 -13.72
N SER A 181 -21.79 28.15 -14.62
CA SER A 181 -22.58 26.94 -14.34
C SER A 181 -21.88 26.05 -13.33
N TRP A 182 -20.54 26.01 -13.36
CA TRP A 182 -19.72 25.29 -12.39
C TRP A 182 -19.89 25.89 -10.99
N GLU A 183 -19.77 27.21 -10.83
CA GLU A 183 -19.96 27.87 -9.52
C GLU A 183 -21.38 27.73 -8.98
N ILE A 184 -22.39 27.73 -9.85
CA ILE A 184 -23.79 27.44 -9.48
C ILE A 184 -23.92 25.99 -8.98
N ALA A 185 -23.37 25.01 -9.72
CA ALA A 185 -23.38 23.61 -9.30
C ALA A 185 -22.66 23.43 -7.96
N THR A 186 -21.48 24.05 -7.78
CA THR A 186 -20.73 24.06 -6.51
C THR A 186 -21.57 24.59 -5.35
N THR A 187 -22.34 25.66 -5.55
CA THR A 187 -23.18 26.24 -4.50
C THR A 187 -24.26 25.27 -4.04
N HIS A 188 -25.00 24.67 -4.98
CA HIS A 188 -26.05 23.70 -4.66
C HIS A 188 -25.47 22.42 -4.02
N THR A 189 -24.35 21.92 -4.55
CA THR A 189 -23.66 20.77 -3.98
C THR A 189 -23.14 21.06 -2.57
N ALA A 190 -22.58 22.24 -2.30
CA ALA A 190 -22.11 22.60 -0.97
C ALA A 190 -23.22 22.52 0.09
N ASN A 191 -24.42 23.02 -0.23
CA ASN A 191 -25.60 22.89 0.64
C ASN A 191 -25.96 21.42 0.90
N ILE A 192 -26.01 20.59 -0.16
CA ILE A 192 -26.30 19.14 -0.05
C ILE A 192 -25.27 18.44 0.84
N LEU A 193 -24.01 18.85 0.79
CA LEU A 193 -22.93 18.21 1.55
C LEU A 193 -22.82 18.73 2.99
N GLY A 194 -23.52 19.81 3.34
CA GLY A 194 -23.33 20.50 4.62
C GLY A 194 -21.95 21.15 4.74
N ARG A 195 -21.39 21.62 3.61
CA ARG A 195 -20.06 22.21 3.49
C ARG A 195 -20.17 23.63 2.94
N THR A 196 -19.15 24.43 3.15
CA THR A 196 -19.09 25.77 2.58
C THR A 196 -18.76 25.71 1.08
N PHE A 197 -19.18 26.74 0.35
CA PHE A 197 -18.78 26.92 -1.05
C PHE A 197 -17.26 26.91 -1.22
N ALA A 198 -16.52 27.53 -0.29
CA ALA A 198 -15.06 27.60 -0.34
C ALA A 198 -14.40 26.21 -0.23
N GLU A 199 -14.86 25.36 0.68
CA GLU A 199 -14.37 23.97 0.82
C GLU A 199 -14.61 23.17 -0.47
N VAL A 200 -15.84 23.20 -0.99
CA VAL A 200 -16.18 22.43 -2.20
C VAL A 200 -15.44 22.97 -3.42
N ARG A 201 -15.33 24.30 -3.56
CA ARG A 201 -14.58 24.93 -4.66
C ARG A 201 -13.11 24.55 -4.64
N ALA A 202 -12.51 24.37 -3.46
CA ALA A 202 -11.11 23.98 -3.33
C ALA A 202 -10.89 22.50 -3.72
N ILE A 203 -11.79 21.59 -3.30
CA ILE A 203 -11.57 20.15 -3.47
C ILE A 203 -12.11 19.59 -4.79
N ALA A 204 -13.25 20.09 -5.28
CA ALA A 204 -13.92 19.52 -6.46
C ALA A 204 -13.01 19.41 -7.70
N PRO A 205 -12.14 20.40 -8.02
CA PRO A 205 -11.21 20.27 -9.14
C PRO A 205 -10.20 19.12 -9.02
N LEU A 206 -9.92 18.64 -7.81
CA LEU A 206 -8.97 17.54 -7.57
C LEU A 206 -9.52 16.18 -8.07
N PHE A 207 -10.84 16.08 -8.28
CA PHE A 207 -11.48 14.89 -8.84
C PHE A 207 -11.48 14.87 -10.38
N ASN A 208 -11.25 16.02 -11.02
CA ASN A 208 -11.39 16.15 -12.47
C ASN A 208 -10.38 15.29 -13.23
N THR A 209 -10.79 14.78 -14.38
CA THR A 209 -9.89 14.19 -15.37
C THR A 209 -9.65 15.17 -16.51
N ARG A 210 -8.72 14.85 -17.43
CA ARG A 210 -8.45 15.70 -18.60
C ARG A 210 -9.69 15.95 -19.48
N SER A 211 -10.66 15.05 -19.44
CA SER A 211 -11.85 15.05 -20.28
C SER A 211 -13.16 15.20 -19.50
N ASN A 212 -13.10 15.39 -18.18
CA ASN A 212 -14.30 15.51 -17.35
C ASN A 212 -14.07 16.49 -16.19
N ASN A 213 -14.65 17.69 -16.31
CA ASN A 213 -14.64 18.73 -15.29
C ASN A 213 -15.82 18.68 -14.32
N LYS A 214 -16.71 17.69 -14.46
CA LYS A 214 -17.91 17.46 -13.65
C LYS A 214 -17.80 16.27 -12.70
N ARG A 215 -16.70 15.52 -12.74
CA ARG A 215 -16.53 14.25 -12.03
C ARG A 215 -16.91 14.29 -10.55
N PHE A 216 -16.59 15.38 -9.84
CA PHE A 216 -17.03 15.56 -8.46
C PHE A 216 -18.56 15.61 -8.32
N PHE A 217 -19.25 16.37 -9.18
CA PHE A 217 -20.71 16.52 -9.14
C PHE A 217 -21.41 15.21 -9.51
N GLU A 218 -20.90 14.50 -10.52
CA GLU A 218 -21.37 13.18 -10.91
C GLU A 218 -21.24 12.19 -9.76
N LEU A 219 -20.09 12.20 -9.07
CA LEU A 219 -19.84 11.36 -7.91
C LEU A 219 -20.88 11.57 -6.81
N ILE A 220 -21.12 12.83 -6.41
CA ILE A 220 -22.11 13.15 -5.37
C ILE A 220 -23.53 12.76 -5.82
N TYR A 221 -23.88 13.04 -7.07
CA TYR A 221 -25.18 12.69 -7.63
C TYR A 221 -25.43 11.18 -7.62
N TRP A 222 -24.48 10.37 -8.09
CA TRP A 222 -24.68 8.92 -8.17
C TRP A 222 -24.69 8.26 -6.79
N LEU A 223 -23.84 8.70 -5.86
CA LEU A 223 -23.88 8.25 -4.47
C LEU A 223 -25.25 8.52 -3.83
N GLY A 224 -25.77 9.75 -3.95
CA GLY A 224 -27.07 10.10 -3.39
C GLY A 224 -28.24 9.40 -4.10
N LYS A 225 -28.23 9.33 -5.43
CA LYS A 225 -29.29 8.70 -6.23
C LYS A 225 -29.46 7.23 -5.88
N LEU A 226 -28.36 6.46 -5.80
CA LEU A 226 -28.42 5.05 -5.44
C LEU A 226 -28.82 4.84 -3.98
N ALA A 227 -28.42 5.73 -3.06
CA ALA A 227 -28.86 5.67 -1.67
C ALA A 227 -30.38 5.96 -1.53
N ILE A 228 -30.93 6.90 -2.30
CA ILE A 228 -32.37 7.17 -2.37
C ILE A 228 -33.12 5.93 -2.88
N ALA A 229 -32.66 5.34 -4.00
CA ALA A 229 -33.27 4.14 -4.56
C ALA A 229 -33.21 2.95 -3.59
N GLU A 230 -32.11 2.79 -2.85
CA GLU A 230 -31.93 1.73 -1.86
C GLU A 230 -32.94 1.81 -0.70
N VAL A 231 -33.35 3.02 -0.31
CA VAL A 231 -34.35 3.25 0.74
C VAL A 231 -35.77 3.17 0.20
N LEU A 232 -36.08 3.88 -0.88
CA LEU A 232 -37.45 4.02 -1.38
C LEU A 232 -37.94 2.83 -2.22
N LYS A 233 -37.03 2.19 -2.96
CA LYS A 233 -37.35 1.11 -3.91
C LYS A 233 -36.82 -0.25 -3.49
N GLU A 234 -36.18 -0.32 -2.33
CA GLU A 234 -35.46 -1.51 -1.84
C GLU A 234 -34.39 -2.06 -2.82
N GLU A 235 -33.89 -1.21 -3.72
CA GLU A 235 -32.84 -1.54 -4.68
C GLU A 235 -31.48 -1.65 -3.99
N LYS A 236 -31.30 -2.70 -3.17
CA LYS A 236 -30.13 -2.85 -2.29
C LYS A 236 -28.83 -2.96 -3.07
N ARG A 237 -27.78 -2.35 -2.53
CA ARG A 237 -26.41 -2.51 -3.01
C ARG A 237 -25.77 -3.73 -2.34
N THR A 238 -24.98 -4.47 -3.09
CA THR A 238 -24.41 -5.74 -2.64
C THR A 238 -22.93 -5.82 -3.01
N VAL A 239 -22.14 -6.32 -2.08
CA VAL A 239 -20.75 -6.71 -2.33
C VAL A 239 -20.67 -8.23 -2.30
N THR A 240 -20.10 -8.84 -3.32
CA THR A 240 -19.95 -10.30 -3.43
C THR A 240 -18.49 -10.71 -3.56
N PHE A 241 -18.18 -11.94 -3.14
CA PHE A 241 -16.87 -12.56 -3.30
C PHE A 241 -17.05 -13.83 -4.13
N SER A 242 -16.36 -13.92 -5.26
CA SER A 242 -16.55 -15.07 -6.16
C SER A 242 -16.15 -16.38 -5.46
N PRO A 243 -16.78 -17.52 -5.80
CA PRO A 243 -16.38 -18.82 -5.27
C PRO A 243 -14.90 -19.13 -5.53
N VAL A 244 -14.41 -18.78 -6.73
CA VAL A 244 -13.01 -18.97 -7.14
C VAL A 244 -12.07 -18.19 -6.23
N LEU A 245 -12.39 -16.92 -5.93
CA LEU A 245 -11.61 -16.11 -5.00
C LEU A 245 -11.57 -16.73 -3.61
N ARG A 246 -12.73 -17.21 -3.10
CA ARG A 246 -12.82 -17.82 -1.78
C ARG A 246 -12.04 -19.12 -1.64
N GLU A 247 -11.96 -19.90 -2.71
CA GLU A 247 -11.19 -21.15 -2.76
C GLU A 247 -9.69 -20.90 -2.90
N ARG A 248 -9.28 -19.93 -3.72
CA ARG A 248 -7.85 -19.69 -4.03
C ARG A 248 -7.12 -18.87 -2.96
N LEU A 249 -7.84 -18.06 -2.18
CA LEU A 249 -7.20 -17.14 -1.23
C LEU A 249 -6.45 -17.88 -0.12
N GLY A 250 -5.15 -17.63 0.00
CA GLY A 250 -4.27 -18.28 0.97
C GLY A 250 -3.60 -19.56 0.46
N HIS A 251 -3.78 -19.94 -0.80
CA HIS A 251 -3.01 -21.03 -1.44
C HIS A 251 -1.68 -20.54 -2.02
N HIS A 252 -1.39 -19.23 -1.95
CA HIS A 252 -0.17 -18.59 -2.45
C HIS A 252 0.14 -18.87 -3.93
N ILE A 253 -0.86 -19.20 -4.75
CA ILE A 253 -0.68 -19.60 -6.16
C ILE A 253 0.18 -18.58 -6.93
N HIS A 254 -0.13 -17.29 -6.78
CA HIS A 254 0.63 -16.22 -7.45
C HIS A 254 2.06 -16.10 -6.88
N GLY A 255 2.22 -16.18 -5.56
CA GLY A 255 3.53 -16.15 -4.89
C GLY A 255 4.42 -17.33 -5.27
N GLU A 256 3.83 -18.52 -5.47
CA GLU A 256 4.55 -19.73 -5.86
C GLU A 256 5.08 -19.62 -7.30
N ILE A 257 4.24 -19.18 -8.24
CA ILE A 257 4.65 -18.93 -9.64
C ILE A 257 5.77 -17.88 -9.65
N TRP A 258 5.56 -16.76 -8.96
CA TRP A 258 6.55 -15.68 -8.83
C TRP A 258 7.91 -16.17 -8.29
N ALA A 259 7.89 -16.92 -7.19
CA ALA A 259 9.10 -17.45 -6.57
C ALA A 259 9.82 -18.45 -7.49
N ASN A 260 9.07 -19.30 -8.19
CA ASN A 260 9.62 -20.28 -9.12
C ASN A 260 10.22 -19.61 -10.36
N ASP A 261 9.64 -18.52 -10.87
CA ASP A 261 10.21 -17.74 -11.98
C ASP A 261 11.57 -17.14 -11.60
N ILE A 262 11.71 -16.64 -10.37
CA ILE A 262 12.98 -16.14 -9.84
C ILE A 262 14.01 -17.28 -9.76
N LYS A 263 13.65 -18.41 -9.14
CA LYS A 263 14.54 -19.57 -8.96
C LYS A 263 14.96 -20.17 -10.31
N ALA A 264 14.03 -20.29 -11.26
CA ALA A 264 14.30 -20.72 -12.62
C ALA A 264 15.25 -19.75 -13.34
N THR A 265 15.08 -18.44 -13.15
CA THR A 265 15.96 -17.42 -13.72
C THR A 265 17.37 -17.50 -13.12
N LEU A 266 17.50 -17.71 -11.80
CA LEU A 266 18.78 -17.93 -11.14
C LEU A 266 19.47 -19.17 -11.70
N LYS A 267 18.75 -20.30 -11.83
CA LYS A 267 19.29 -21.54 -12.40
C LYS A 267 19.76 -21.36 -13.83
N LYS A 268 18.91 -20.79 -14.70
CA LYS A 268 19.21 -20.53 -16.12
C LYS A 268 20.49 -19.71 -16.30
N ASN A 269 20.80 -18.82 -15.37
CA ASN A 269 21.97 -17.96 -15.41
C ASN A 269 23.16 -18.49 -14.57
N ASN A 270 23.08 -19.71 -14.02
CA ASN A 270 24.10 -20.31 -13.14
C ASN A 270 24.37 -19.49 -11.87
N LEU A 271 23.32 -18.93 -11.29
CA LEU A 271 23.35 -18.09 -10.09
C LEU A 271 22.76 -18.78 -8.84
N LEU A 272 22.03 -19.90 -9.01
CA LEU A 272 21.24 -20.52 -7.95
C LEU A 272 22.06 -21.02 -6.75
N GLY A 273 23.26 -21.55 -6.99
CA GLY A 273 24.12 -22.11 -5.94
C GLY A 273 25.10 -21.11 -5.32
N ARG A 274 24.85 -19.81 -5.48
CA ARG A 274 25.69 -18.73 -4.95
C ARG A 274 25.00 -18.07 -3.75
N PRO A 275 25.75 -17.44 -2.83
CA PRO A 275 25.16 -16.68 -1.73
C PRO A 275 24.20 -15.60 -2.22
N LEU A 276 23.01 -15.54 -1.65
CA LEU A 276 21.91 -14.66 -2.04
C LEU A 276 21.64 -13.61 -0.97
N HIS A 277 21.59 -12.35 -1.39
CA HIS A 277 21.06 -11.25 -0.59
C HIS A 277 19.73 -10.79 -1.19
N ILE A 278 18.65 -10.86 -0.42
CA ILE A 278 17.33 -10.41 -0.85
C ILE A 278 17.10 -9.00 -0.31
N ILE A 279 16.64 -8.08 -1.17
CA ILE A 279 16.32 -6.70 -0.80
C ILE A 279 14.90 -6.37 -1.28
N SER A 280 13.96 -6.12 -0.36
CA SER A 280 12.71 -5.44 -0.71
C SER A 280 12.94 -3.93 -0.64
N ALA A 281 12.88 -3.26 -1.79
CA ALA A 281 13.23 -1.86 -1.92
C ALA A 281 12.60 -1.23 -3.16
N ASN A 282 12.66 0.10 -3.24
CA ASN A 282 12.46 0.78 -4.50
C ASN A 282 13.50 0.29 -5.52
N MET A 283 13.07 -0.38 -6.59
CA MET A 283 13.97 -0.98 -7.59
C MET A 283 14.97 0.00 -8.21
N HIS A 284 14.59 1.27 -8.38
CA HIS A 284 15.50 2.26 -8.92
C HIS A 284 16.64 2.61 -7.95
N SER A 285 16.41 2.58 -6.63
CA SER A 285 17.41 2.99 -5.65
C SER A 285 18.67 2.12 -5.71
N VAL A 286 18.52 0.78 -5.73
CA VAL A 286 19.65 -0.15 -5.78
C VAL A 286 20.37 -0.07 -7.12
N MET A 287 19.62 -0.14 -8.23
CA MET A 287 20.18 -0.01 -9.58
C MET A 287 20.95 1.31 -9.75
N ASN A 288 20.39 2.43 -9.32
CA ASN A 288 21.04 3.73 -9.46
C ASN A 288 22.27 3.83 -8.55
N THR A 289 22.22 3.29 -7.34
CA THR A 289 23.38 3.30 -6.42
C THR A 289 24.55 2.50 -7.02
N LEU A 290 24.27 1.33 -7.61
CA LEU A 290 25.28 0.48 -8.23
C LEU A 290 25.83 1.03 -9.56
N TYR A 291 24.96 1.56 -10.44
CA TYR A 291 25.34 1.83 -11.84
C TYR A 291 25.39 3.30 -12.24
N ALA A 292 24.83 4.24 -11.46
CA ALA A 292 24.99 5.67 -11.78
C ALA A 292 26.46 6.13 -11.76
N PRO A 293 27.33 5.66 -10.84
CA PRO A 293 28.77 5.96 -10.90
C PRO A 293 29.42 5.59 -12.23
N LEU A 294 28.98 4.48 -12.85
CA LEU A 294 29.46 4.04 -14.15
C LEU A 294 28.84 4.83 -15.31
N ALA A 295 27.50 4.97 -15.29
CA ALA A 295 26.71 5.50 -16.39
C ALA A 295 26.76 7.03 -16.49
N LEU A 296 26.90 7.74 -15.37
CA LEU A 296 26.74 9.19 -15.24
C LEU A 296 28.02 9.88 -14.74
N LYS A 297 29.20 9.39 -15.15
CA LYS A 297 30.51 9.96 -14.79
C LYS A 297 30.62 11.46 -15.12
N SER A 298 30.00 11.91 -16.21
CA SER A 298 29.99 13.32 -16.62
C SER A 298 29.19 14.22 -15.68
N GLU A 299 28.04 13.72 -15.21
CA GLU A 299 27.13 14.41 -14.32
C GLU A 299 27.71 14.46 -12.91
N LEU A 300 28.29 13.36 -12.44
CA LEU A 300 28.95 13.26 -11.13
C LEU A 300 30.23 14.11 -11.00
N LYS A 301 30.85 14.52 -12.12
CA LYS A 301 31.93 15.53 -12.10
C LYS A 301 31.43 16.94 -11.80
N LYS A 302 30.14 17.22 -12.01
CA LYS A 302 29.53 18.55 -11.91
C LYS A 302 28.57 18.67 -10.74
N LYS A 303 28.07 17.56 -10.22
CA LYS A 303 27.01 17.48 -9.23
C LYS A 303 27.36 16.47 -8.16
N SER A 304 26.86 16.70 -6.95
CA SER A 304 26.92 15.71 -5.87
C SER A 304 26.11 14.45 -6.24
N LYS A 305 26.40 13.33 -5.59
CA LYS A 305 25.63 12.08 -5.75
C LYS A 305 24.14 12.30 -5.51
N LEU A 306 23.80 13.04 -4.45
CA LEU A 306 22.41 13.32 -4.08
C LEU A 306 21.69 14.11 -5.19
N GLU A 307 22.31 15.14 -5.76
CA GLU A 307 21.72 15.87 -6.89
C GLU A 307 21.48 14.98 -8.11
N VAL A 308 22.38 14.01 -8.38
CA VAL A 308 22.18 13.04 -9.46
C VAL A 308 21.00 12.11 -9.16
N TYR A 309 20.83 11.69 -7.91
CA TYR A 309 19.68 10.89 -7.47
C TYR A 309 18.36 11.65 -7.55
N GLU A 310 18.35 12.94 -7.22
CA GLU A 310 17.19 13.84 -7.40
C GLU A 310 16.84 13.97 -8.89
N MET A 311 17.85 14.15 -9.74
CA MET A 311 17.64 14.18 -11.19
C MET A 311 17.02 12.86 -11.69
N LEU A 312 17.53 11.71 -11.25
CA LEU A 312 17.00 10.41 -11.65
C LEU A 312 15.55 10.17 -11.17
N SER A 313 15.18 10.78 -10.04
CA SER A 313 13.85 10.68 -9.44
C SER A 313 12.81 11.58 -10.12
N ASN A 314 13.23 12.56 -10.91
CA ASN A 314 12.32 13.47 -11.63
C ASN A 314 11.75 12.80 -12.89
N SER A 315 10.42 12.73 -13.02
CA SER A 315 9.72 12.08 -14.15
C SER A 315 10.16 12.59 -15.53
N GLY A 316 10.58 13.86 -15.67
CA GLY A 316 11.07 14.44 -16.93
C GLY A 316 12.41 13.88 -17.43
N ASN A 317 13.20 13.20 -16.58
CA ASN A 317 14.55 12.73 -16.91
C ASN A 317 14.61 11.27 -17.40
N GLY A 318 13.65 10.85 -18.24
CA GLY A 318 13.57 9.48 -18.76
C GLY A 318 14.84 9.01 -19.48
N ALA A 319 15.49 9.88 -20.24
CA ALA A 319 16.72 9.54 -20.97
C ALA A 319 17.90 9.19 -20.04
N LEU A 320 18.03 9.86 -18.89
CA LEU A 320 19.08 9.56 -17.91
C LEU A 320 18.83 8.21 -17.24
N ARG A 321 17.57 7.91 -16.88
CA ARG A 321 17.19 6.60 -16.33
C ARG A 321 17.48 5.47 -17.32
N ALA A 322 17.07 5.63 -18.58
CA ALA A 322 17.34 4.65 -19.64
C ALA A 322 18.85 4.41 -19.85
N LYS A 323 19.68 5.43 -19.67
CA LYS A 323 21.14 5.30 -19.73
C LYS A 323 21.68 4.44 -18.59
N VAL A 324 21.23 4.66 -17.35
CA VAL A 324 21.63 3.86 -16.18
C VAL A 324 21.15 2.41 -16.34
N GLU A 325 19.89 2.22 -16.72
CA GLU A 325 19.29 0.89 -16.95
C GLU A 325 20.03 0.11 -18.03
N LYS A 326 20.35 0.74 -19.16
CA LYS A 326 21.15 0.11 -20.22
C LYS A 326 22.51 -0.35 -19.71
N VAL A 327 23.19 0.48 -18.92
CA VAL A 327 24.48 0.11 -18.31
C VAL A 327 24.30 -1.04 -17.32
N ALA A 328 23.26 -1.03 -16.50
CA ALA A 328 22.97 -2.11 -15.56
C ALA A 328 22.75 -3.45 -16.28
N LEU A 329 21.91 -3.48 -17.33
CA LEU A 329 21.64 -4.68 -18.13
C LEU A 329 22.91 -5.22 -18.81
N GLN A 330 23.80 -4.34 -19.26
CA GLN A 330 25.08 -4.72 -19.87
C GLN A 330 26.09 -5.28 -18.86
N ASN A 331 25.91 -5.00 -17.56
CA ASN A 331 26.88 -5.28 -16.50
C ASN A 331 26.25 -6.10 -15.36
N GLY A 332 25.47 -7.12 -15.70
CA GLY A 332 25.04 -8.16 -14.76
C GLY A 332 23.67 -8.02 -14.13
N MET A 333 22.92 -6.95 -14.41
CA MET A 333 21.52 -6.87 -14.01
C MET A 333 20.64 -7.68 -14.98
N ILE A 334 19.74 -8.49 -14.42
CA ILE A 334 18.64 -9.15 -15.12
C ILE A 334 17.35 -8.53 -14.59
N TYR A 335 16.55 -7.95 -15.48
CA TYR A 335 15.20 -7.50 -15.13
C TYR A 335 14.21 -8.65 -15.39
N LEU A 336 13.41 -8.97 -14.38
CA LEU A 336 12.37 -9.98 -14.43
C LEU A 336 11.03 -9.30 -14.14
N PRO A 337 10.23 -8.99 -15.20
CA PRO A 337 8.88 -8.49 -15.00
C PRO A 337 8.00 -9.57 -14.35
N ASP A 338 7.01 -9.15 -13.57
CA ASP A 338 6.04 -10.07 -13.01
C ASP A 338 4.95 -10.45 -14.01
N ASP A 339 4.84 -11.74 -14.31
CA ASP A 339 3.73 -12.33 -15.08
C ASP A 339 2.84 -13.24 -14.19
N SER A 340 3.15 -13.39 -12.90
CA SER A 340 2.43 -14.26 -11.98
C SER A 340 1.11 -13.68 -11.47
N GLY A 341 0.99 -12.34 -11.47
CA GLY A 341 -0.13 -11.60 -10.89
C GLY A 341 0.18 -10.97 -9.53
N THR A 342 1.35 -11.23 -8.92
CA THR A 342 1.76 -10.56 -7.66
C THR A 342 1.97 -9.05 -7.84
N ASN A 343 2.22 -8.58 -9.06
CA ASN A 343 2.61 -7.23 -9.42
C ASN A 343 3.93 -6.78 -8.76
N ILE A 344 4.82 -7.73 -8.45
CA ILE A 344 6.13 -7.47 -7.84
C ILE A 344 7.22 -7.83 -8.84
N ASN A 345 7.75 -6.80 -9.53
CA ASN A 345 8.88 -7.00 -10.42
C ASN A 345 10.16 -7.27 -9.63
N VAL A 346 11.13 -7.93 -10.27
CA VAL A 346 12.40 -8.33 -9.67
C VAL A 346 13.58 -7.91 -10.52
N GLN A 347 14.66 -7.51 -9.87
CA GLN A 347 15.98 -7.31 -10.48
C GLN A 347 16.98 -8.25 -9.81
N ILE A 348 17.73 -9.00 -10.61
CA ILE A 348 18.79 -9.89 -10.14
C ILE A 348 20.13 -9.31 -10.58
N PHE A 349 21.06 -9.13 -9.66
CA PHE A 349 22.37 -8.56 -9.92
C PHE A 349 23.45 -9.62 -9.72
N ASP A 350 24.07 -10.03 -10.82
CA ASP A 350 25.30 -10.81 -10.82
C ASP A 350 26.47 -9.88 -10.51
N MET A 351 26.87 -9.80 -9.24
CA MET A 351 27.86 -8.83 -8.77
C MET A 351 29.23 -9.01 -9.45
N CYS A 352 29.53 -10.17 -10.03
CA CYS A 352 30.79 -10.45 -10.73
C CYS A 352 30.92 -9.72 -12.06
N LYS A 353 29.79 -9.30 -12.62
CA LYS A 353 29.73 -8.55 -13.87
C LYS A 353 29.71 -7.05 -13.65
N LEU A 354 29.61 -6.60 -12.40
CA LEU A 354 29.87 -5.22 -12.04
C LEU A 354 31.40 -5.00 -12.11
N PRO A 355 31.90 -3.87 -12.66
CA PRO A 355 33.34 -3.62 -12.71
C PRO A 355 33.97 -3.62 -11.31
N VAL A 356 35.05 -4.38 -11.12
CA VAL A 356 35.73 -4.60 -9.80
C VAL A 356 36.16 -3.29 -9.14
N ALA A 357 36.62 -2.29 -9.91
CA ALA A 357 36.98 -0.98 -9.35
C ALA A 357 35.78 -0.21 -8.75
N GLU A 358 34.56 -0.68 -9.00
CA GLU A 358 33.30 -0.08 -8.56
C GLU A 358 32.50 -1.04 -7.65
N ASN A 359 33.07 -2.19 -7.23
CA ASN A 359 32.42 -3.13 -6.30
C ASN A 359 33.40 -3.96 -5.46
N ASP A 360 33.14 -4.08 -4.15
CA ASP A 360 33.95 -4.87 -3.21
C ASP A 360 33.41 -6.30 -2.97
N PHE A 361 32.30 -6.69 -3.62
CA PHE A 361 31.68 -8.02 -3.45
C PHE A 361 32.41 -9.11 -4.21
N CYS A 362 33.12 -8.74 -5.27
CA CYS A 362 33.77 -9.67 -6.16
C CYS A 362 35.28 -9.46 -6.13
N SER A 363 35.95 -10.28 -5.33
CA SER A 363 37.39 -10.47 -5.45
C SER A 363 37.68 -11.50 -6.53
N ASN A 364 38.76 -11.27 -7.30
CA ASN A 364 39.36 -12.29 -8.17
C ASN A 364 39.91 -13.48 -7.36
N ASP A 365 40.08 -13.30 -6.03
CA ASP A 365 40.58 -14.33 -5.12
C ASP A 365 39.48 -15.26 -4.59
N LEU A 366 38.20 -14.86 -4.70
CA LEU A 366 37.07 -15.71 -4.33
C LEU A 366 36.71 -16.65 -5.48
N LYS A 367 36.36 -17.89 -5.16
CA LYS A 367 35.82 -18.81 -6.16
C LYS A 367 34.48 -18.29 -6.66
N LYS A 368 34.15 -18.59 -7.92
CA LYS A 368 32.92 -18.12 -8.56
C LYS A 368 31.66 -18.50 -7.76
N GLU A 369 31.69 -19.65 -7.10
CA GLU A 369 30.61 -20.20 -6.30
C GLU A 369 30.41 -19.44 -4.97
N GLN A 370 31.38 -18.67 -4.51
CA GLN A 370 31.33 -17.89 -3.26
C GLN A 370 30.99 -16.41 -3.50
N GLN A 371 30.83 -16.01 -4.76
CA GLN A 371 30.54 -14.62 -5.09
C GLN A 371 29.03 -14.36 -4.93
N PRO A 372 28.59 -13.26 -4.32
CA PRO A 372 27.18 -13.08 -3.98
C PRO A 372 26.32 -12.62 -5.17
N VAL A 373 25.01 -12.83 -5.07
CA VAL A 373 23.98 -12.36 -5.99
C VAL A 373 22.94 -11.56 -5.20
N ILE A 374 22.57 -10.39 -5.70
CA ILE A 374 21.54 -9.56 -5.07
C ILE A 374 20.22 -9.74 -5.82
N ILE A 375 19.15 -10.08 -5.10
CA ILE A 375 17.79 -10.12 -5.60
C ILE A 375 17.07 -8.91 -5.02
N VAL A 376 16.66 -7.97 -5.86
CA VAL A 376 15.86 -6.81 -5.47
C VAL A 376 14.42 -7.01 -5.93
N MET A 377 13.48 -7.01 -5.00
CA MET A 377 12.05 -7.09 -5.29
C MET A 377 11.37 -5.74 -5.02
N ASP A 378 10.39 -5.37 -5.86
CA ASP A 378 9.50 -4.23 -5.58
C ASP A 378 8.69 -4.46 -4.29
N TYR A 379 8.03 -3.41 -3.79
CA TYR A 379 7.29 -3.49 -2.54
C TYR A 379 6.07 -4.42 -2.64
N ALA A 380 5.95 -5.35 -1.70
CA ALA A 380 4.72 -6.07 -1.45
C ALA A 380 3.68 -5.20 -0.74
N PHE A 381 2.43 -5.66 -0.70
CA PHE A 381 1.34 -4.96 0.00
C PHE A 381 0.72 -5.86 1.09
N GLY A 382 0.86 -5.46 2.35
CA GLY A 382 0.27 -6.17 3.49
C GLY A 382 0.67 -7.65 3.56
N GLU A 383 -0.32 -8.54 3.67
CA GLU A 383 -0.13 -9.99 3.78
C GLU A 383 0.65 -10.60 2.60
N GLN A 384 0.64 -9.97 1.42
CA GLN A 384 1.42 -10.42 0.26
C GLN A 384 2.93 -10.52 0.56
N ALA A 385 3.44 -9.73 1.51
CA ALA A 385 4.83 -9.81 1.97
C ALA A 385 5.15 -11.19 2.56
N TYR A 386 4.21 -11.77 3.30
CA TYR A 386 4.34 -13.12 3.86
C TYR A 386 4.29 -14.15 2.73
N GLU A 387 3.31 -14.06 1.83
CA GLU A 387 3.14 -15.03 0.73
C GLU A 387 4.40 -15.09 -0.15
N THR A 388 4.88 -13.94 -0.63
CA THR A 388 6.03 -13.87 -1.54
C THR A 388 7.34 -14.31 -0.87
N MET A 389 7.60 -13.84 0.36
CA MET A 389 8.81 -14.23 1.07
C MET A 389 8.78 -15.71 1.46
N GLU A 390 7.62 -16.24 1.88
CA GLU A 390 7.50 -17.66 2.20
C GLU A 390 7.80 -18.54 0.98
N GLU A 391 7.19 -18.24 -0.17
CA GLU A 391 7.39 -19.05 -1.38
C GLU A 391 8.82 -18.93 -1.93
N LEU A 392 9.43 -17.74 -1.85
CA LEU A 392 10.83 -17.55 -2.26
C LEU A 392 11.81 -18.37 -1.41
N LEU A 393 11.60 -18.42 -0.09
CA LEU A 393 12.50 -19.11 0.84
C LEU A 393 12.27 -20.63 0.94
N LYS A 394 11.28 -21.19 0.24
CA LYS A 394 11.16 -22.65 0.05
C LYS A 394 12.25 -23.17 -0.91
N PRO A 395 12.67 -24.44 -0.79
CA PRO A 395 13.58 -25.04 -1.77
C PRO A 395 12.99 -24.98 -3.19
N TYR A 396 13.86 -24.92 -4.18
CA TYR A 396 13.46 -25.09 -5.58
C TYR A 396 13.31 -26.57 -5.88
N GLU A 397 12.12 -27.00 -6.30
CA GLU A 397 11.79 -28.40 -6.55
C GLU A 397 11.70 -28.68 -8.05
N GLU A 398 12.48 -29.64 -8.53
CA GLU A 398 12.45 -30.12 -9.92
C GLU A 398 12.34 -31.65 -9.92
N GLY A 399 11.10 -32.15 -10.01
CA GLY A 399 10.84 -33.58 -9.84
C GLY A 399 11.15 -34.03 -8.41
N GLU A 400 12.12 -34.93 -8.25
CA GLU A 400 12.58 -35.39 -6.93
C GLU A 400 13.76 -34.54 -6.38
N GLU A 401 14.40 -33.72 -7.22
CA GLU A 401 15.53 -32.90 -6.79
C GLU A 401 15.05 -31.66 -6.04
N LYS A 402 15.67 -31.40 -4.87
CA LYS A 402 15.43 -30.22 -4.05
C LYS A 402 16.71 -29.42 -3.90
N THR A 403 16.70 -28.17 -4.37
CA THR A 403 17.80 -27.24 -4.20
C THR A 403 17.45 -26.19 -3.16
N TYR A 404 18.18 -26.15 -2.05
CA TYR A 404 18.06 -25.10 -1.05
C TYR A 404 18.79 -23.84 -1.51
N LEU A 405 18.19 -22.68 -1.25
CA LEU A 405 18.80 -21.40 -1.54
C LEU A 405 19.78 -21.02 -0.43
N ASP A 406 20.96 -20.54 -0.81
CA ASP A 406 21.96 -20.06 0.11
C ASP A 406 21.70 -18.60 0.47
N VAL A 407 20.71 -18.34 1.33
CA VAL A 407 20.28 -16.97 1.69
C VAL A 407 21.08 -16.47 2.89
N ASP A 408 22.00 -15.53 2.63
CA ASP A 408 22.86 -14.92 3.66
C ASP A 408 22.15 -13.76 4.39
N SER A 409 21.30 -13.02 3.68
CA SER A 409 20.59 -11.90 4.31
C SER A 409 19.29 -11.51 3.61
N VAL A 410 18.38 -10.94 4.38
CA VAL A 410 17.15 -10.28 3.89
C VAL A 410 17.11 -8.84 4.39
N SER A 411 16.98 -7.89 3.47
CA SER A 411 16.91 -6.46 3.77
C SER A 411 15.58 -5.89 3.30
N ILE A 412 14.87 -5.17 4.17
CA ILE A 412 13.57 -4.57 3.90
C ILE A 412 13.68 -3.08 4.14
N MET A 413 13.56 -2.31 3.07
CA MET A 413 13.39 -0.86 3.12
C MET A 413 11.91 -0.53 2.87
N GLY A 414 11.35 0.46 3.55
CA GLY A 414 9.96 0.83 3.31
C GLY A 414 9.63 2.29 3.62
N LYS A 415 8.43 2.69 3.21
CA LYS A 415 7.78 3.91 3.70
C LYS A 415 6.96 3.55 4.93
N ALA A 416 6.98 4.41 5.93
CA ALA A 416 6.18 4.21 7.14
C ALA A 416 5.66 5.56 7.65
N GLY A 417 4.58 5.50 8.43
CA GLY A 417 4.16 6.65 9.23
C GLY A 417 5.03 6.72 10.48
N ILE A 418 5.56 7.90 10.79
CA ILE A 418 6.42 8.11 11.95
C ILE A 418 5.63 8.65 13.14
N LEU A 419 5.91 8.16 14.34
CA LEU A 419 5.27 8.62 15.58
C LEU A 419 6.15 9.60 16.37
N GLU A 420 7.46 9.60 16.09
CA GLU A 420 8.44 10.51 16.68
C GLU A 420 9.31 11.13 15.57
N GLY A 421 9.19 12.44 15.31
CA GLY A 421 9.90 13.11 14.21
C GLY A 421 9.02 13.51 13.03
N GLY A 422 9.63 13.79 11.88
CA GLY A 422 9.00 14.38 10.71
C GLY A 422 9.23 13.63 9.39
N LYS A 423 8.68 14.17 8.30
CA LYS A 423 8.79 13.59 6.96
C LYS A 423 10.25 13.49 6.52
N GLY A 424 10.65 12.30 6.08
CA GLY A 424 12.00 11.99 5.62
C GLY A 424 12.95 11.47 6.70
N ASP A 425 12.59 11.57 7.98
CA ASP A 425 13.37 10.96 9.06
C ASP A 425 13.29 9.43 9.02
N LEU A 426 14.23 8.78 9.71
CA LEU A 426 14.47 7.36 9.61
C LEU A 426 14.02 6.60 10.86
N MET A 427 13.48 5.41 10.64
CA MET A 427 13.07 4.48 11.69
C MET A 427 13.82 3.16 11.51
N ILE A 428 14.58 2.77 12.52
CA ILE A 428 15.34 1.51 12.57
C ILE A 428 14.66 0.59 13.59
N PRO A 429 13.88 -0.42 13.15
CA PRO A 429 13.11 -1.24 14.07
C PRO A 429 13.98 -2.24 14.83
N SER A 430 13.59 -2.51 16.07
CA SER A 430 14.08 -3.62 16.89
C SER A 430 13.07 -4.78 17.00
N ALA A 431 11.81 -4.52 16.66
CA ALA A 431 10.74 -5.51 16.63
C ALA A 431 9.57 -5.04 15.75
N HIS A 432 8.75 -5.98 15.29
CA HIS A 432 7.42 -5.70 14.72
C HIS A 432 6.32 -6.25 15.62
N LEU A 433 5.43 -5.37 16.07
CA LEU A 433 4.20 -5.73 16.78
C LEU A 433 3.08 -5.93 15.75
N PHE A 434 2.32 -7.02 15.82
CA PHE A 434 1.28 -7.27 14.84
C PHE A 434 -0.12 -6.93 15.36
N GLU A 435 -0.68 -5.82 14.86
CA GLU A 435 -1.97 -5.29 15.29
C GLU A 435 -3.11 -6.31 15.13
N GLY A 436 -3.98 -6.38 16.13
CA GLY A 436 -5.13 -7.28 16.13
C GLY A 436 -4.77 -8.74 16.42
N THR A 437 -3.52 -9.02 16.77
CA THR A 437 -3.05 -10.34 17.19
C THR A 437 -2.25 -10.26 18.50
N ALA A 438 -1.86 -11.41 19.04
CA ALA A 438 -0.89 -11.49 20.13
C ALA A 438 0.56 -11.71 19.61
N ASP A 439 0.75 -11.72 18.29
CA ASP A 439 2.02 -12.04 17.66
C ASP A 439 2.95 -10.82 17.66
N ASN A 440 4.20 -11.03 18.08
CA ASN A 440 5.23 -10.01 18.12
C ASN A 440 6.55 -10.63 17.67
N TYR A 441 7.31 -9.91 16.86
CA TYR A 441 8.51 -10.41 16.20
C TYR A 441 9.73 -9.55 16.53
N PRO A 442 10.44 -9.83 17.64
CA PRO A 442 11.73 -9.23 17.90
C PRO A 442 12.82 -9.86 17.03
N PHE A 443 13.82 -9.06 16.63
CA PHE A 443 14.96 -9.51 15.84
C PHE A 443 16.19 -8.65 16.11
N GLU A 444 17.36 -9.18 15.75
CA GLU A 444 18.58 -8.40 15.69
C GLU A 444 18.65 -7.71 14.32
N ASN A 445 18.61 -6.38 14.33
CA ASN A 445 18.72 -5.58 13.11
C ASN A 445 20.19 -5.23 12.91
N GLU A 446 20.75 -5.58 11.74
CA GLU A 446 22.14 -5.25 11.43
C GLU A 446 22.35 -3.75 11.21
N LEU A 447 21.27 -3.02 10.88
CA LEU A 447 21.28 -1.56 10.83
C LEU A 447 21.10 -1.00 12.23
N THR A 448 21.91 -0.01 12.56
CA THR A 448 21.91 0.71 13.83
C THR A 448 21.61 2.19 13.60
N LYS A 449 21.23 2.91 14.65
CA LYS A 449 21.07 4.37 14.57
C LYS A 449 22.37 5.06 14.11
N GLU A 450 23.51 4.59 14.60
CA GLU A 450 24.85 5.13 14.31
C GLU A 450 25.21 5.06 12.82
N ASP A 451 24.68 4.07 12.09
CA ASP A 451 24.86 3.95 10.64
C ASP A 451 24.38 5.19 9.89
N PHE A 452 23.45 5.97 10.46
CA PHE A 452 22.76 7.08 9.80
C PHE A 452 23.10 8.46 10.39
N GLU A 453 23.96 8.54 11.41
CA GLU A 453 24.35 9.80 12.02
C GLU A 453 25.13 10.71 11.07
N GLY A 454 25.03 12.03 11.27
CA GLY A 454 25.78 13.02 10.49
C GLY A 454 25.23 13.30 9.08
N HIS A 455 24.15 12.63 8.67
CA HIS A 455 23.53 12.83 7.35
C HIS A 455 22.41 13.88 7.32
N GLY A 456 22.11 14.55 8.44
CA GLY A 456 21.11 15.62 8.51
C GLY A 456 19.68 15.12 8.28
N LEU A 457 19.37 13.96 8.86
CA LEU A 457 18.04 13.38 9.07
C LEU A 457 18.00 12.92 10.53
N GLU A 458 16.85 13.00 11.18
CA GLU A 458 16.68 12.38 12.50
C GLU A 458 16.50 10.87 12.34
N VAL A 459 16.94 10.13 13.35
CA VAL A 459 16.99 8.66 13.32
C VAL A 459 16.47 8.15 14.65
N PHE A 460 15.44 7.31 14.59
CA PHE A 460 14.74 6.74 15.72
C PHE A 460 14.89 5.23 15.71
N GLU A 461 15.11 4.64 16.88
CA GLU A 461 15.26 3.21 17.06
C GLU A 461 14.25 2.71 18.08
N GLY A 462 13.55 1.62 17.78
CA GLY A 462 12.47 1.12 18.64
C GLY A 462 11.55 0.13 17.93
N ALA A 463 10.43 -0.21 18.56
CA ALA A 463 9.46 -1.11 17.94
C ALA A 463 8.67 -0.42 16.82
N MET A 464 8.31 -1.17 15.79
CA MET A 464 7.34 -0.75 14.77
C MET A 464 6.04 -1.54 14.94
N VAL A 465 4.91 -0.95 14.60
CA VAL A 465 3.63 -1.68 14.52
C VAL A 465 3.26 -1.97 13.07
N SER A 466 3.03 -3.24 12.76
CA SER A 466 2.43 -3.68 11.50
C SER A 466 0.91 -3.64 11.64
N VAL A 467 0.28 -2.66 11.00
CA VAL A 467 -1.18 -2.41 11.09
C VAL A 467 -1.95 -3.18 10.02
N LEU A 468 -3.21 -3.50 10.30
CA LEU A 468 -4.08 -4.19 9.33
C LEU A 468 -4.44 -3.31 8.11
N GLY A 469 -4.39 -2.00 8.31
CA GLY A 469 -4.60 -1.00 7.28
C GLY A 469 -4.29 0.38 7.83
N THR A 470 -3.50 1.16 7.08
CA THR A 470 -3.26 2.58 7.42
C THR A 470 -4.54 3.39 7.49
N SER A 471 -5.59 2.95 6.78
CA SER A 471 -6.94 3.53 6.80
C SER A 471 -7.76 3.25 8.05
N LEU A 472 -7.22 2.45 8.99
CA LEU A 472 -7.87 2.07 10.24
C LEU A 472 -7.21 2.72 11.47
N GLN A 473 -6.31 3.68 11.26
CA GLN A 473 -5.55 4.29 12.34
C GLN A 473 -6.14 5.64 12.75
N ASN A 474 -6.06 5.95 14.06
CA ASN A 474 -6.44 7.23 14.62
C ASN A 474 -5.43 7.68 15.70
N ARG A 475 -5.51 8.94 16.10
CA ARG A 475 -4.56 9.52 17.06
C ARG A 475 -4.58 8.84 18.43
N ASP A 476 -5.73 8.36 18.90
CA ASP A 476 -5.85 7.75 20.22
C ASP A 476 -5.10 6.41 20.30
N ILE A 477 -5.23 5.56 19.28
CA ILE A 477 -4.53 4.26 19.25
C ILE A 477 -3.04 4.41 18.96
N LEU A 478 -2.67 5.36 18.10
CA LEU A 478 -1.27 5.64 17.79
C LEU A 478 -0.54 6.21 19.01
N LYS A 479 -1.17 7.11 19.77
CA LYS A 479 -0.64 7.57 21.07
C LYS A 479 -0.51 6.43 22.06
N PHE A 480 -1.45 5.48 22.09
CA PHE A 480 -1.29 4.31 22.95
C PHE A 480 -0.04 3.50 22.59
N PHE A 481 0.21 3.23 21.31
CA PHE A 481 1.42 2.51 20.88
C PHE A 481 2.71 3.29 21.20
N HIS A 482 2.69 4.61 20.99
CA HIS A 482 3.84 5.48 21.25
C HIS A 482 4.12 5.70 22.75
N ASP A 483 3.11 6.12 23.52
CA ASP A 483 3.26 6.56 24.91
C ASP A 483 3.29 5.40 25.93
N SER A 484 2.94 4.18 25.50
CA SER A 484 2.99 3.01 26.37
C SER A 484 4.40 2.40 26.46
N THR A 485 4.53 1.32 27.23
CA THR A 485 5.76 0.54 27.34
C THR A 485 6.18 -0.14 26.04
N TRP A 486 5.33 -0.11 25.00
CA TRP A 486 5.71 -0.57 23.67
C TRP A 486 6.69 0.39 22.98
N SER A 487 6.63 1.68 23.30
CA SER A 487 7.52 2.72 22.76
C SER A 487 7.69 2.62 21.24
N VAL A 488 6.56 2.51 20.55
CA VAL A 488 6.52 2.34 19.10
C VAL A 488 6.92 3.65 18.42
N ILE A 489 7.91 3.56 17.53
CA ILE A 489 8.47 4.72 16.81
C ILE A 489 7.76 5.00 15.48
N GLY A 490 7.00 4.03 14.96
CA GLY A 490 6.34 4.14 13.66
C GLY A 490 5.42 2.96 13.33
N LEU A 491 4.73 3.10 12.20
CA LEU A 491 3.76 2.12 11.70
C LEU A 491 3.88 1.87 10.20
N GLU A 492 3.63 0.62 9.81
CA GLU A 492 3.72 0.11 8.45
C GLU A 492 2.78 -1.10 8.29
N MET A 493 2.79 -1.82 7.17
CA MET A 493 1.82 -2.91 6.92
C MET A 493 2.46 -4.27 6.64
N GLU A 494 3.79 -4.40 6.58
CA GLU A 494 4.47 -5.55 5.97
C GLU A 494 5.49 -6.25 6.89
N GLY A 495 6.03 -5.58 7.90
CA GLY A 495 7.22 -5.97 8.64
C GLY A 495 7.02 -7.27 9.42
N ALA A 496 5.91 -7.37 10.17
CA ALA A 496 5.52 -8.60 10.84
C ALA A 496 5.32 -9.76 9.85
N HIS A 497 4.80 -9.48 8.65
CA HIS A 497 4.59 -10.49 7.61
C HIS A 497 5.92 -11.02 7.05
N TYR A 498 6.86 -10.13 6.72
CA TYR A 498 8.22 -10.52 6.32
C TYR A 498 8.92 -11.30 7.42
N GLN A 499 8.91 -10.78 8.65
CA GLN A 499 9.64 -11.40 9.75
C GLN A 499 9.07 -12.77 10.12
N LYS A 500 7.74 -12.94 10.04
CA LYS A 500 7.09 -14.25 10.18
C LYS A 500 7.61 -15.25 9.14
N ALA A 501 7.71 -14.88 7.87
CA ALA A 501 8.21 -15.76 6.82
C ALA A 501 9.70 -16.10 6.99
N ILE A 502 10.54 -15.09 7.25
CA ILE A 502 11.99 -15.25 7.46
C ILE A 502 12.26 -16.16 8.65
N GLN A 503 11.61 -15.90 9.79
CA GLN A 503 11.80 -16.70 11.00
C GLN A 503 11.31 -18.14 10.81
N ALA A 504 10.18 -18.35 10.12
CA ALA A 504 9.68 -19.69 9.83
C ALA A 504 10.66 -20.47 8.92
N ALA A 505 11.21 -19.83 7.90
CA ALA A 505 12.18 -20.43 7.00
C ALA A 505 13.49 -20.78 7.71
N ALA A 506 14.07 -19.85 8.47
CA ALA A 506 15.35 -20.02 9.16
C ALA A 506 15.24 -20.97 10.37
N LYS A 507 14.29 -20.73 11.29
CA LYS A 507 14.29 -21.36 12.62
C LYS A 507 13.42 -22.62 12.73
N LEU A 508 12.40 -22.76 11.88
CA LEU A 508 11.46 -23.90 11.96
C LEU A 508 11.65 -24.88 10.81
N ARG A 509 11.59 -24.39 9.56
CA ARG A 509 11.71 -25.21 8.36
C ARG A 509 13.16 -25.55 8.04
N LYS A 510 14.09 -24.69 8.46
CA LYS A 510 15.53 -24.77 8.13
C LYS A 510 15.75 -24.86 6.63
N SER A 511 14.96 -24.11 5.86
CA SER A 511 15.08 -24.03 4.40
C SER A 511 16.12 -22.99 3.95
N ILE A 512 16.57 -22.15 4.89
CA ILE A 512 17.69 -21.22 4.76
C ILE A 512 18.55 -21.29 6.03
N GLN A 513 19.69 -20.59 6.05
CA GLN A 513 20.59 -20.53 7.20
C GLN A 513 19.88 -19.97 8.46
N GLU A 514 20.21 -20.52 9.63
CA GLU A 514 19.60 -20.11 10.91
C GLU A 514 20.03 -18.70 11.35
N ASP A 515 21.24 -18.28 10.96
CA ASP A 515 21.88 -17.01 11.22
C ASP A 515 21.72 -15.99 10.07
N VAL A 516 20.67 -16.15 9.25
CA VAL A 516 20.32 -15.19 8.20
C VAL A 516 20.25 -13.78 8.77
N LYS A 517 21.04 -12.87 8.19
CA LYS A 517 21.12 -11.48 8.64
C LYS A 517 19.92 -10.68 8.18
N VAL A 518 19.37 -9.84 9.06
CA VAL A 518 18.17 -9.06 8.73
C VAL A 518 18.43 -7.56 8.88
N ARG A 519 18.00 -6.80 7.89
CA ARG A 519 18.08 -5.33 7.88
C ARG A 519 16.72 -4.74 7.64
N TYR A 520 16.18 -4.02 8.60
CA TYR A 520 14.98 -3.23 8.37
C TYR A 520 15.30 -1.76 8.54
N ALA A 521 14.79 -0.92 7.64
CA ALA A 521 14.81 0.52 7.80
C ALA A 521 13.64 1.14 7.06
N TYR A 522 13.00 2.11 7.69
CA TYR A 522 11.89 2.84 7.10
C TYR A 522 12.19 4.33 7.07
N TYR A 523 11.62 5.03 6.09
CA TYR A 523 11.62 6.48 6.06
C TYR A 523 10.20 7.03 6.15
N ALA A 524 10.06 8.11 6.91
CA ALA A 524 8.79 8.71 7.25
C ALA A 524 8.11 9.31 6.02
N SER A 525 6.95 8.78 5.62
CA SER A 525 6.09 9.40 4.60
C SER A 525 5.24 10.54 5.14
N ASP A 526 4.86 10.41 6.40
CA ASP A 526 3.83 11.18 7.05
C ASP A 526 3.97 11.00 8.58
N ASN A 527 3.39 11.93 9.34
CA ASN A 527 3.28 11.80 10.80
C ASN A 527 1.78 11.78 11.14
N PRO A 528 1.18 10.60 11.38
CA PRO A 528 -0.26 10.50 11.63
C PRO A 528 -0.71 11.03 13.00
N LEU A 529 0.21 11.45 13.88
CA LEU A 529 -0.14 12.18 15.11
C LEU A 529 -0.32 13.68 14.88
N GLU A 530 0.20 14.20 13.77
CA GLU A 530 0.07 15.59 13.33
C GLU A 530 -1.10 15.77 12.36
N THR A 531 -2.06 16.62 12.74
CA THR A 531 -3.22 16.91 11.90
C THR A 531 -2.79 17.58 10.59
N GLY A 532 -3.29 17.07 9.45
CA GLY A 532 -2.93 17.57 8.12
C GLY A 532 -1.58 17.09 7.59
N SER A 533 -0.92 16.18 8.31
CA SER A 533 0.34 15.55 7.90
C SER A 533 0.17 14.07 7.57
N THR A 534 -1.04 13.58 7.23
CA THR A 534 -1.32 12.15 6.93
C THR A 534 -1.08 11.79 5.47
N LEU A 535 -1.20 10.50 5.12
CA LEU A 535 -1.18 10.02 3.72
C LEU A 535 -2.22 10.70 2.80
N ALA A 536 -3.29 11.27 3.34
CA ALA A 536 -4.27 12.04 2.56
C ALA A 536 -3.72 13.40 2.12
N SER A 537 -2.70 13.92 2.80
CA SER A 537 -2.16 15.28 2.63
C SER A 537 -1.11 15.40 1.52
N GLY A 538 -0.81 14.32 0.78
CA GLY A 538 0.05 14.32 -0.41
C GLY A 538 1.31 13.45 -0.30
N GLY A 539 2.00 13.27 -1.43
CA GLY A 539 3.20 12.43 -1.50
C GLY A 539 4.48 13.13 -0.99
N LEU A 540 5.50 12.32 -0.70
CA LEU A 540 6.83 12.75 -0.24
C LEU A 540 7.60 13.71 -1.18
N GLY A 541 7.29 13.73 -2.47
CA GLY A 541 8.03 14.52 -3.46
C GLY A 541 9.53 14.21 -3.45
N THR A 542 10.37 15.26 -3.56
CA THR A 542 11.83 15.16 -3.51
C THR A 542 12.37 14.85 -2.11
N THR A 543 11.62 15.14 -1.04
CA THR A 543 12.02 14.86 0.35
C THR A 543 12.30 13.38 0.59
N GLY A 544 11.61 12.49 -0.12
CA GLY A 544 11.82 11.04 -0.03
C GLY A 544 13.10 10.54 -0.72
N VAL A 545 13.78 11.35 -1.55
CA VAL A 545 14.96 10.91 -2.30
C VAL A 545 16.11 10.62 -1.36
N LYS A 546 16.53 11.62 -0.58
CA LYS A 546 17.67 11.51 0.33
C LYS A 546 17.60 10.29 1.28
N PRO A 547 16.52 10.07 2.05
CA PRO A 547 16.44 8.91 2.95
C PRO A 547 16.42 7.57 2.20
N THR A 548 15.74 7.49 1.05
CA THR A 548 15.73 6.26 0.23
C THR A 548 17.15 5.86 -0.17
N TYR A 549 17.94 6.80 -0.70
CA TYR A 549 19.30 6.49 -1.14
C TYR A 549 20.24 6.25 0.03
N LEU A 550 20.07 6.95 1.16
CA LEU A 550 20.90 6.74 2.34
C LEU A 550 20.72 5.33 2.92
N ILE A 551 19.47 4.85 3.06
CA ILE A 551 19.19 3.48 3.49
C ILE A 551 19.80 2.48 2.49
N THR A 552 19.58 2.68 1.19
CA THR A 552 20.14 1.80 0.16
C THR A 552 21.66 1.75 0.19
N GLU A 553 22.34 2.90 0.31
CA GLU A 553 23.80 2.96 0.41
C GLU A 553 24.31 2.22 1.65
N LYS A 554 23.63 2.32 2.79
CA LYS A 554 24.02 1.63 4.03
C LYS A 554 23.78 0.12 3.99
N ILE A 555 22.64 -0.32 3.44
CA ILE A 555 22.38 -1.74 3.19
C ILE A 555 23.49 -2.30 2.30
N LEU A 556 23.74 -1.67 1.14
CA LEU A 556 24.78 -2.15 0.22
C LEU A 556 26.15 -2.13 0.89
N HIS A 557 26.51 -1.05 1.58
CA HIS A 557 27.79 -0.95 2.30
C HIS A 557 27.99 -2.11 3.27
N GLN A 558 27.02 -2.39 4.15
CA GLN A 558 27.14 -3.51 5.08
C GLN A 558 27.28 -4.84 4.33
N LEU A 559 26.50 -5.07 3.28
CA LEU A 559 26.65 -6.27 2.48
C LEU A 559 28.08 -6.38 1.88
N PHE A 560 28.66 -5.27 1.39
CA PHE A 560 30.03 -5.20 0.86
C PHE A 560 31.13 -5.39 1.93
N THR A 561 30.91 -4.95 3.17
CA THR A 561 31.96 -4.92 4.20
C THR A 561 31.94 -6.10 5.17
N THR A 562 30.82 -6.81 5.31
CA THR A 562 30.65 -7.84 6.36
C THR A 562 31.24 -9.22 5.98
N ASN A 563 31.93 -9.32 4.85
CA ASN A 563 32.65 -10.53 4.39
C ASN A 563 34.17 -10.49 4.69
N LYS A 564 34.59 -9.76 5.73
CA LYS A 564 36.00 -9.76 6.21
C LYS A 564 36.15 -10.48 7.54
#